data_AF-A0A531AYR5-F1
#
_entry.id   AF-A0A531AYR5-F1
#
_cell.length_a   1.000
_cell.length_b   1.000
_cell.length_c   1.000
_cell.angle_alpha   90.00
_cell.angle_beta   90.00
_cell.angle_gamma   90.00
#
_symmetry.space_group_name_H-M   'P 1'
#
loop_
_entity.id
_entity.type
_entity.pdbx_description
1 polymer ?
#
loop_
_entity_poly.entity_id
_entity_poly.type
_entity_poly.pdbx_seq_one_letter_code
_entity_poly.pdbx_strand_id
1 'polypeptide(L)'
;RKGELLTKIQESLVSIARLVAYHSASDSTSWAVASSGRKLQKEIRQRIKLVQRDATFLSDHATFLSNKINFLLDATLGLINLEQNQIIKIFSVAAVVFLPPTLVASIYGMNFDAMPELKWLLGYPFALGLMVLSAVVPYLFFKRRGWL
;
A
#
# COMPACT_ATOMS: atom_id res chain seq x y z
N ARG A 1 14.96 -1.21 24.31
CA ARG A 1 14.15 -0.93 25.53
C ARG A 1 12.93 -1.86 25.70
N LYS A 2 12.06 -2.07 24.69
CA LYS A 2 10.91 -3.01 24.80
C LYS A 2 11.31 -4.51 24.81
N GLY A 3 12.32 -4.91 24.04
CA GLY A 3 12.79 -6.31 24.01
C GLY A 3 13.42 -6.79 25.33
N GLU A 4 14.13 -5.91 26.02
CA GLU A 4 14.79 -6.19 27.30
C GLU A 4 13.78 -6.47 28.43
N LEU A 5 12.60 -5.83 28.37
CA LEU A 5 11.49 -6.11 29.29
C LEU A 5 10.88 -7.48 29.03
N LEU A 6 10.74 -7.88 27.77
CA LEU A 6 10.22 -9.21 27.42
C LEU A 6 11.16 -10.33 27.86
N THR A 7 12.47 -10.15 27.71
CA THR A 7 13.47 -11.11 28.20
C THR A 7 13.44 -11.24 29.72
N LYS A 8 13.36 -10.13 30.46
CA LYS A 8 13.22 -10.14 31.93
C LYS A 8 11.92 -10.83 32.39
N ILE A 9 10.83 -10.63 31.66
CA ILE A 9 9.55 -11.28 31.96
C ILE A 9 9.66 -12.79 31.72
N GLN A 10 10.34 -13.24 30.67
CA GLN A 10 10.56 -14.67 30.41
C GLN A 10 11.46 -15.31 31.47
N GLU A 11 12.56 -14.66 31.85
CA GLU A 11 13.49 -15.18 32.86
C GLU A 11 12.83 -15.28 34.25
N SER A 12 12.02 -14.29 34.62
CA SER A 12 11.26 -14.33 35.88
C SER A 12 10.17 -15.40 35.88
N LEU A 13 9.48 -15.62 34.76
CA LEU A 13 8.51 -16.70 34.61
C LEU A 13 9.17 -18.08 34.77
N VAL A 14 10.37 -18.25 34.19
CA VAL A 14 11.13 -19.51 34.30
C VAL A 14 11.63 -19.73 35.72
N SER A 15 12.09 -18.69 36.42
CA SER A 15 12.54 -18.83 37.81
C SER A 15 11.39 -19.18 38.76
N ILE A 16 10.21 -18.57 38.56
CA ILE A 16 8.99 -18.87 39.31
C ILE A 16 8.54 -20.31 39.03
N ALA A 17 8.60 -20.77 37.77
CA ALA A 17 8.27 -22.14 37.42
C ALA A 17 9.20 -23.16 38.10
N ARG A 18 10.50 -22.86 38.22
CA ARG A 18 11.48 -23.71 38.92
C ARG A 18 11.24 -23.74 40.43
N LEU A 19 10.93 -22.59 41.06
CA LEU A 19 10.62 -22.53 42.49
C LEU A 19 9.34 -23.30 42.84
N VAL A 20 8.31 -23.19 42.00
CA VAL A 20 7.06 -23.96 42.16
C VAL A 20 7.31 -25.46 41.98
N ALA A 21 8.16 -25.85 41.01
CA ALA A 21 8.55 -27.24 40.83
C ALA A 21 9.33 -27.79 42.04
N TYR A 22 10.25 -26.99 42.60
CA TYR A 22 11.02 -27.35 43.78
C TYR A 22 10.12 -27.54 45.02
N HIS A 23 9.18 -26.63 45.26
CA HIS A 23 8.23 -26.75 46.36
C HIS A 23 7.28 -27.96 46.20
N SER A 24 6.91 -28.29 44.96
CA SER A 24 6.11 -29.49 44.66
C SER A 24 6.87 -30.80 44.86
N ALA A 25 8.20 -30.78 44.79
CA ALA A 25 9.06 -31.94 45.03
C ALA A 25 9.36 -32.12 46.53
N SER A 26 9.43 -31.03 47.31
CA SER A 26 9.69 -31.08 48.75
C SER A 26 8.51 -31.55 49.61
N ASP A 27 7.28 -31.50 49.09
CA ASP A 27 6.04 -31.89 49.83
C ASP A 27 5.76 -33.42 49.84
N SER A 28 6.78 -34.24 49.62
CA SER A 28 6.64 -35.71 49.55
C SER A 28 6.46 -36.41 50.91
N THR A 29 6.39 -35.69 52.04
CA THR A 29 6.38 -36.29 53.39
C THR A 29 5.09 -36.11 54.21
N SER A 30 4.04 -35.44 53.69
CA SER A 30 2.82 -35.15 54.48
C SER A 30 1.53 -35.54 53.75
N TRP A 31 1.14 -36.80 53.92
CA TRP A 31 0.04 -37.49 53.23
C TRP A 31 -1.39 -37.05 53.60
N ALA A 32 -1.59 -36.15 54.57
CA ALA A 32 -2.92 -35.68 55.01
C ALA A 32 -3.29 -34.25 54.55
N VAL A 33 -2.32 -33.42 54.11
CA VAL A 33 -2.57 -32.04 53.61
C VAL A 33 -2.56 -31.97 52.07
N ALA A 34 -2.12 -33.04 51.42
CA ALA A 34 -1.82 -33.10 49.98
C ALA A 34 -3.05 -33.18 49.04
N SER A 35 -4.27 -33.40 49.53
CA SER A 35 -5.46 -33.52 48.67
C SER A 35 -6.00 -32.16 48.17
N SER A 36 -5.89 -31.10 48.97
CA SER A 36 -6.38 -29.75 48.60
C SER A 36 -5.34 -28.90 47.85
N GLY A 37 -4.04 -28.95 48.23
CA GLY A 37 -2.98 -28.16 47.58
C GLY A 37 -2.65 -28.60 46.15
N ARG A 38 -2.78 -29.91 45.86
CA ARG A 38 -2.51 -30.49 44.54
C ARG A 38 -3.58 -30.11 43.51
N LYS A 39 -4.82 -29.85 43.95
CA LYS A 39 -5.93 -29.36 43.11
C LYS A 39 -5.75 -27.88 42.76
N LEU A 40 -5.39 -27.05 43.74
CA LEU A 40 -5.09 -25.62 43.56
C LEU A 40 -3.89 -25.38 42.61
N GLN A 41 -2.81 -26.15 42.77
CA GLN A 41 -1.65 -26.11 41.88
C GLN A 41 -1.99 -26.49 40.42
N LYS A 42 -2.91 -27.46 40.23
CA LYS A 42 -3.41 -27.85 38.90
C LYS A 42 -4.21 -26.72 38.25
N GLU A 43 -5.10 -26.07 39.01
CA GLU A 43 -5.90 -24.94 38.52
C GLU A 43 -5.04 -23.74 38.13
N ILE A 44 -4.05 -23.36 38.96
CA ILE A 44 -3.15 -22.24 38.65
C ILE A 44 -2.37 -22.53 37.36
N ARG A 45 -1.85 -23.76 37.20
CA ARG A 45 -1.10 -24.15 35.99
C ARG A 45 -1.99 -24.17 34.75
N GLN A 46 -3.26 -24.55 34.89
CA GLN A 46 -4.25 -24.47 33.81
C GLN A 46 -4.57 -23.01 33.45
N ARG A 47 -4.75 -22.12 34.44
CA ARG A 47 -4.99 -20.68 34.20
C ARG A 47 -3.81 -20.01 33.50
N ILE A 48 -2.57 -20.28 33.94
CA ILE A 48 -1.36 -19.76 33.30
C ILE A 48 -1.28 -20.24 31.83
N LYS A 49 -1.54 -21.52 31.58
CA LYS A 49 -1.58 -22.06 30.20
C LYS A 49 -2.67 -21.38 29.35
N LEU A 50 -3.83 -21.11 29.94
CA LEU A 50 -4.93 -20.47 29.23
C LEU A 50 -4.58 -19.04 28.86
N VAL A 51 -4.06 -18.23 29.79
CA VAL A 51 -3.61 -16.86 29.53
C VAL A 51 -2.45 -16.82 28.52
N GLN A 52 -1.50 -17.75 28.60
CA GLN A 52 -0.41 -17.85 27.62
C GLN A 52 -0.93 -18.18 26.21
N ARG A 53 -1.93 -19.05 26.12
CA ARG A 53 -2.59 -19.39 24.86
C ARG A 53 -3.38 -18.20 24.31
N ASP A 54 -4.09 -17.47 25.16
CA ASP A 54 -4.85 -16.29 24.75
C ASP A 54 -3.90 -15.17 24.28
N ALA A 55 -2.76 -14.98 24.95
CA ALA A 55 -1.73 -14.02 24.52
C ALA A 55 -1.14 -14.36 23.14
N THR A 56 -0.91 -15.66 22.86
CA THR A 56 -0.44 -16.10 21.54
C THR A 56 -1.50 -15.89 20.47
N PHE A 57 -2.78 -16.21 20.75
CA PHE A 57 -3.86 -15.92 19.83
C PHE A 57 -4.05 -14.42 19.54
N LEU A 58 -3.95 -13.55 20.55
CA LEU A 58 -4.01 -12.11 20.34
C LEU A 58 -2.84 -11.61 19.47
N SER A 59 -1.65 -12.16 19.67
CA SER A 59 -0.47 -11.84 18.84
C SER A 59 -0.68 -12.27 17.38
N ASP A 60 -1.20 -13.46 17.15
CA ASP A 60 -1.51 -13.96 15.81
C ASP A 60 -2.61 -13.11 15.15
N HIS A 61 -3.63 -12.70 15.93
CA HIS A 61 -4.70 -11.83 15.44
C HIS A 61 -4.19 -10.43 15.09
N ALA A 62 -3.28 -9.87 15.89
CA ALA A 62 -2.62 -8.60 15.59
C ALA A 62 -1.78 -8.68 14.32
N THR A 63 -1.05 -9.79 14.12
CA THR A 63 -0.28 -10.05 12.90
C THR A 63 -1.20 -10.16 11.68
N PHE A 64 -2.32 -10.89 11.81
CA PHE A 64 -3.32 -11.03 10.76
C PHE A 64 -3.93 -9.67 10.36
N LEU A 65 -4.30 -8.85 11.35
CA LEU A 65 -4.87 -7.53 11.10
C LEU A 65 -3.85 -6.60 10.43
N SER A 66 -2.58 -6.63 10.88
CA SER A 66 -1.49 -5.88 10.27
C SER A 66 -1.32 -6.25 8.79
N ASN A 67 -1.30 -7.55 8.47
CA ASN A 67 -1.20 -8.01 7.09
C ASN A 67 -2.40 -7.56 6.24
N LYS A 68 -3.61 -7.55 6.80
CA LYS A 68 -4.81 -7.06 6.10
C LYS A 68 -4.77 -5.56 5.86
N ILE A 69 -4.26 -4.78 6.81
CA ILE A 69 -4.05 -3.33 6.63
C ILE A 69 -3.04 -3.09 5.53
N ASN A 70 -1.91 -3.81 5.51
CA ASN A 70 -0.91 -3.66 4.45
C ASN A 70 -1.49 -4.03 3.08
N PHE A 71 -2.24 -5.13 2.98
CA PHE A 71 -2.91 -5.50 1.73
C PHE A 71 -3.90 -4.43 1.25
N LEU A 72 -4.69 -3.84 2.15
CA LEU A 72 -5.60 -2.75 1.81
C LEU A 72 -4.84 -1.48 1.43
N LEU A 73 -3.75 -1.17 2.12
CA LEU A 73 -2.88 -0.04 1.79
C LEU A 73 -2.28 -0.21 0.39
N ASP A 74 -1.75 -1.39 0.07
CA ASP A 74 -1.22 -1.69 -1.26
C ASP A 74 -2.31 -1.62 -2.33
N ALA A 75 -3.52 -2.13 -2.06
CA ALA A 75 -4.65 -2.03 -2.97
C ALA A 75 -5.12 -0.58 -3.18
N THR A 76 -5.17 0.23 -2.12
CA THR A 76 -5.54 1.65 -2.22
C THR A 76 -4.49 2.46 -2.95
N LEU A 77 -3.20 2.23 -2.69
CA LEU A 77 -2.10 2.82 -3.45
C LEU A 77 -2.14 2.42 -4.92
N GLY A 78 -2.43 1.14 -5.22
CA GLY A 78 -2.64 0.65 -6.57
C GLY A 78 -3.79 1.39 -7.28
N LEU A 79 -4.92 1.56 -6.59
CA LEU A 79 -6.07 2.30 -7.12
C LEU A 79 -5.75 3.78 -7.34
N ILE A 80 -5.06 4.43 -6.40
CA ILE A 80 -4.59 5.82 -6.56
C ILE A 80 -3.67 5.94 -7.79
N ASN A 81 -2.77 4.98 -7.99
CA ASN A 81 -1.88 4.98 -9.15
C ASN A 81 -2.64 4.82 -10.47
N LEU A 82 -3.69 3.97 -10.50
CA LEU A 82 -4.56 3.83 -11.66
C LEU A 82 -5.29 5.14 -12.00
N GLU A 83 -5.89 5.78 -11.00
CA GLU A 83 -6.56 7.08 -11.16
C GLU A 83 -5.58 8.17 -11.64
N GLN A 84 -4.37 8.23 -11.05
CA GLN A 84 -3.32 9.15 -11.49
C GLN A 84 -2.89 8.89 -12.94
N ASN A 85 -2.68 7.63 -13.31
CA ASN A 85 -2.33 7.27 -14.69
C ASN A 85 -3.44 7.67 -15.66
N GLN A 86 -4.71 7.49 -15.30
CA GLN A 86 -5.83 7.94 -16.11
C GLN A 86 -5.86 9.46 -16.27
N ILE A 87 -5.63 10.21 -15.20
CA ILE A 87 -5.53 11.68 -15.25
C ILE A 87 -4.38 12.12 -16.17
N ILE A 88 -3.17 11.57 -15.98
CA ILE A 88 -1.99 11.89 -16.82
C ILE A 88 -2.26 11.55 -18.28
N LYS A 89 -2.92 10.41 -18.55
CA LYS A 89 -3.29 9.99 -19.90
C LYS A 89 -4.19 11.04 -20.57
N ILE A 90 -5.19 11.55 -19.86
CA ILE A 90 -6.10 12.59 -20.38
C ILE A 90 -5.32 13.88 -20.70
N PHE A 91 -4.48 14.36 -19.79
CA PHE A 91 -3.67 15.56 -20.04
C PHE A 91 -2.69 15.38 -21.20
N SER A 92 -2.07 14.22 -21.31
CA SER A 92 -1.15 13.91 -22.41
C SER A 92 -1.87 13.89 -23.76
N VAL A 93 -3.07 13.29 -23.82
CA VAL A 93 -3.93 13.32 -25.02
C VAL A 93 -4.28 14.75 -25.39
N ALA A 94 -4.72 15.57 -24.41
CA ALA A 94 -5.05 16.97 -24.64
C ALA A 94 -3.84 17.76 -25.16
N ALA A 95 -2.66 17.58 -24.55
CA ALA A 95 -1.43 18.23 -24.99
C ALA A 95 -1.07 17.84 -26.43
N VAL A 96 -1.13 16.55 -26.79
CA VAL A 96 -0.83 16.09 -28.16
C VAL A 96 -1.84 16.64 -29.18
N VAL A 97 -3.09 16.84 -28.80
CA VAL A 97 -4.11 17.45 -29.68
C VAL A 97 -3.89 18.96 -29.86
N PHE A 98 -3.50 19.68 -28.80
CA PHE A 98 -3.37 21.14 -28.84
C PHE A 98 -1.97 21.66 -29.24
N LEU A 99 -0.90 20.93 -28.94
CA LEU A 99 0.48 21.36 -29.20
C LEU A 99 0.73 21.67 -30.68
N PRO A 100 0.42 20.79 -31.65
CA PRO A 100 0.76 21.07 -33.04
C PRO A 100 -0.02 22.27 -33.62
N PRO A 101 -1.35 22.43 -33.41
CA PRO A 101 -2.04 23.66 -33.79
C PRO A 101 -1.45 24.91 -33.15
N THR A 102 -1.06 24.87 -31.86
CA THR A 102 -0.39 26.02 -31.22
C THR A 102 0.97 26.32 -31.82
N LEU A 103 1.72 25.32 -32.25
CA LEU A 103 3.03 25.48 -32.87
C LEU A 103 2.89 26.10 -34.27
N VAL A 104 1.92 25.63 -35.06
CA VAL A 104 1.56 26.25 -36.35
C VAL A 104 1.10 27.70 -36.14
N ALA A 105 0.22 27.96 -35.15
CA ALA A 105 -0.25 29.30 -34.83
C ALA A 105 0.91 30.22 -34.41
N SER A 106 1.86 29.71 -33.62
CA SER A 106 3.05 30.45 -33.21
C SER A 106 3.96 30.77 -34.39
N ILE A 107 4.19 29.83 -35.33
CA ILE A 107 5.02 30.07 -36.52
C ILE A 107 4.38 31.14 -37.42
N TYR A 108 3.08 31.04 -37.69
CA TYR A 108 2.37 32.02 -38.53
C TYR A 108 2.09 33.35 -37.79
N GLY A 109 2.17 33.38 -36.47
CA GLY A 109 2.07 34.60 -35.66
C GLY A 109 3.38 35.41 -35.57
N MET A 110 4.51 34.85 -36.00
CA MET A 110 5.78 35.57 -36.07
C MET A 110 5.81 36.44 -37.34
N ASN A 111 6.01 37.76 -37.19
CA ASN A 111 6.13 38.73 -38.28
C ASN A 111 7.44 38.55 -39.08
N PHE A 112 7.56 37.47 -39.87
CA PHE A 112 8.65 37.33 -40.83
C PHE A 112 8.28 38.00 -42.17
N ASP A 113 9.06 39.00 -42.57
CA ASP A 113 8.92 39.79 -43.81
C ASP A 113 9.17 38.97 -45.10
N ALA A 114 9.75 37.78 -44.96
CA ALA A 114 10.01 36.83 -46.05
C ALA A 114 9.53 35.42 -45.67
N MET A 115 8.21 35.21 -45.67
CA MET A 115 7.64 33.85 -45.70
C MET A 115 7.38 33.44 -47.17
N PRO A 116 8.22 32.60 -47.80
CA PRO A 116 8.00 32.15 -49.18
C PRO A 116 6.69 31.37 -49.37
N GLU A 117 6.12 30.80 -48.30
CA GLU A 117 4.81 30.13 -48.28
C GLU A 117 3.63 31.10 -48.43
N LEU A 118 3.79 32.39 -48.11
CA LEU A 118 2.75 33.42 -48.20
C LEU A 118 2.55 33.94 -49.63
N LYS A 119 3.51 33.68 -50.54
CA LYS A 119 3.39 34.03 -51.97
C LYS A 119 2.47 33.08 -52.73
N TRP A 120 2.07 31.96 -52.13
CA TRP A 120 1.07 31.05 -52.66
C TRP A 120 -0.31 31.44 -52.12
N LEU A 121 -1.29 31.69 -53.00
CA LEU A 121 -2.68 31.97 -52.61
C LEU A 121 -3.29 30.88 -51.70
N LEU A 122 -2.73 29.67 -51.71
CA LEU A 122 -3.19 28.53 -50.90
C LEU A 122 -2.41 28.32 -49.58
N GLY A 123 -1.39 29.12 -49.24
CA GLY A 123 -0.61 28.91 -48.01
C GLY A 123 -1.44 29.04 -46.74
N TYR A 124 -2.33 30.04 -46.68
CA TYR A 124 -3.24 30.26 -45.55
C TYR A 124 -4.27 29.13 -45.35
N PRO A 125 -5.03 28.68 -46.38
CA PRO A 125 -5.92 27.53 -46.23
C PRO A 125 -5.17 26.21 -46.00
N PHE A 126 -3.93 26.06 -46.49
CA PHE A 126 -3.11 24.88 -46.20
C PHE A 126 -2.67 24.83 -44.73
N ALA A 127 -2.28 25.96 -44.13
CA ALA A 127 -1.96 26.08 -42.71
C ALA A 127 -3.17 25.75 -41.81
N LEU A 128 -4.35 26.26 -42.17
CA LEU A 128 -5.63 25.90 -41.54
C LEU A 128 -5.92 24.41 -41.68
N GLY A 129 -5.70 23.84 -42.87
CA GLY A 129 -5.79 22.40 -43.11
C GLY A 129 -4.85 21.61 -42.21
N LEU A 130 -3.61 22.05 -42.04
CA LEU A 130 -2.60 21.42 -41.17
C LEU A 130 -3.00 21.48 -39.68
N MET A 131 -3.57 22.59 -39.21
CA MET A 131 -4.11 22.69 -37.84
C MET A 131 -5.25 21.69 -37.61
N VAL A 132 -6.21 21.63 -38.53
CA VAL A 132 -7.36 20.70 -38.43
C VAL A 132 -6.88 19.25 -38.54
N LEU A 133 -6.00 18.95 -39.50
CA LEU A 133 -5.43 17.63 -39.68
C LEU A 133 -4.70 17.18 -38.40
N SER A 134 -3.95 18.08 -37.77
CA SER A 134 -3.22 17.74 -36.57
C SER A 134 -4.06 17.60 -35.31
N ALA A 135 -5.29 18.14 -35.27
CA ALA A 135 -6.25 17.82 -34.22
C ALA A 135 -6.94 16.46 -34.49
N VAL A 136 -7.20 16.14 -35.76
CA VAL A 136 -7.93 14.94 -36.19
C VAL A 136 -7.05 13.68 -36.15
N VAL A 137 -5.76 13.78 -36.49
CA VAL A 137 -4.82 12.63 -36.52
C VAL A 137 -4.65 11.99 -35.13
N PRO A 138 -4.36 12.73 -34.05
CA PRO A 138 -4.30 12.15 -32.70
C PRO A 138 -5.66 11.61 -32.25
N TYR A 139 -6.75 12.33 -32.54
CA TYR A 139 -8.11 11.90 -32.17
C TYR A 139 -8.46 10.53 -32.79
N LEU A 140 -8.20 10.34 -34.08
CA LEU A 140 -8.41 9.06 -34.77
C LEU A 140 -7.45 7.97 -34.27
N PHE A 141 -6.20 8.31 -33.98
CA PHE A 141 -5.22 7.36 -33.44
C PHE A 141 -5.62 6.85 -32.04
N PHE A 142 -6.06 7.74 -31.15
CA PHE A 142 -6.53 7.38 -29.81
C PHE A 142 -7.81 6.56 -29.86
N LYS A 143 -8.75 6.89 -30.76
CA LYS A 143 -9.97 6.10 -30.99
C LYS A 143 -9.67 4.70 -31.51
N ARG A 144 -8.72 4.55 -32.44
CA ARG A 144 -8.40 3.25 -33.04
C ARG A 144 -7.65 2.32 -32.09
N ARG A 145 -6.94 2.85 -31.11
CA ARG A 145 -6.27 2.06 -30.06
C ARG A 145 -7.17 1.67 -28.89
N GLY A 146 -8.44 2.09 -28.86
CA GLY A 146 -9.36 1.80 -27.74
C GLY A 146 -8.86 2.42 -26.42
N TRP A 147 -8.17 3.56 -26.50
CA TRP A 147 -7.61 4.25 -25.33
C TRP A 147 -8.61 5.19 -24.64
N LEU A 148 -9.80 5.33 -25.24
CA LEU A 148 -10.99 6.06 -24.80
C LEU A 148 -12.15 5.08 -24.71
#